data_AF-A0A350DAL5-F1
#
_entry.id   AF-A0A350DAL5-F1
#
_cell.length_a   1.000
_cell.length_b   1.000
_cell.length_c   1.000
_cell.angle_alpha   90.00
_cell.angle_beta   90.00
_cell.angle_gamma   90.00
#
_symmetry.space_group_name_H-M   'P 1'
#
loop_
_entity.id
_entity.type
_entity.pdbx_description
1 polymer ?
#
loop_
_entity_poly.entity_id
_entity_poly.type
_entity_poly.pdbx_seq_one_letter_code
_entity_poly.pdbx_strand_id
1 'polypeptide(L)' 'MRYNEAVNSLNAYTGTISGRSFAGWVGVSQAEYYEVPESEEETPRVEF' A
#
# COMPACT_ATOMS: atom_id res chain seq x y z
N MET A 1 -1.80 11.85 5.00
CA MET A 1 -1.41 10.43 5.08
C MET A 1 -1.40 9.88 3.67
N ARG A 2 -0.27 9.36 3.22
CA ARG A 2 -0.10 8.84 1.86
C ARG A 2 -0.61 7.39 1.82
N TYR A 3 -1.28 6.96 0.75
CA TYR A 3 -1.88 5.61 0.67
C TYR A 3 -0.88 4.49 1.01
N ASN A 4 0.35 4.60 0.51
CA ASN A 4 1.40 3.61 0.75
C ASN A 4 1.87 3.52 2.22
N GLU A 5 1.74 4.58 3.02
CA GLU A 5 2.05 4.51 4.46
C GLU A 5 0.98 3.70 5.20
N ALA A 6 -0.29 3.87 4.83
CA ALA A 6 -1.40 3.08 5.37
C ALA A 6 -1.26 1.60 4.98
N VAL A 7 -0.90 1.31 3.73
CA VAL A 7 -0.62 -0.07 3.27
C VAL A 7 0.57 -0.68 4.02
N ASN A 8 1.63 0.09 4.26
CA ASN A 8 2.80 -0.39 5.00
C ASN A 8 2.44 -0.79 6.43
N SER A 9 1.73 0.09 7.16
CA SER A 9 1.30 -0.19 8.54
C SER A 9 0.34 -1.38 8.62
N LEU A 10 -0.59 -1.52 7.67
CA LEU A 10 -1.48 -2.67 7.57
C LEU A 10 -0.70 -3.96 7.32
N ASN A 11 0.24 -3.96 6.37
CA ASN A 11 1.02 -5.14 6.03
C ASN A 11 1.97 -5.56 7.16
N ALA A 12 2.55 -4.59 7.87
CA ALA A 12 3.37 -4.84 9.06
C ALA A 12 2.54 -5.46 10.20
N TYR A 13 1.32 -4.98 10.41
CA TYR A 13 0.40 -5.54 11.41
C TYR A 13 -0.05 -6.96 11.03
N THR A 14 -0.48 -7.18 9.79
CA THR A 14 -0.93 -8.49 9.30
C THR A 14 0.19 -9.54 9.26
N GLY A 15 1.46 -9.11 9.22
CA GLY A 15 2.63 -9.99 9.22
C GLY A 15 2.97 -10.62 10.59
N THR A 16 2.43 -10.11 11.70
CA THR A 16 2.65 -10.69 13.04
C THR A 16 1.68 -11.85 13.31
N ILE A 17 2.08 -12.83 14.13
CA ILE A 17 1.26 -14.02 14.44
C ILE A 17 -0.13 -13.66 15.01
N SER A 18 -0.17 -12.67 15.89
CA SER A 18 -1.39 -12.09 16.45
C SER A 18 -2.22 -11.36 15.39
N GLY A 19 -1.58 -10.54 14.56
CA GLY A 19 -2.22 -9.82 13.47
C GLY A 19 -2.78 -10.73 12.38
N ARG A 20 -2.09 -11.84 12.06
CA ARG A 20 -2.51 -12.82 11.06
C ARG A 20 -3.77 -13.60 11.48
N SER A 21 -3.89 -13.90 12.78
CA SER A 21 -5.08 -14.57 13.33
C SER A 21 -6.30 -13.63 13.33
N PHE A 22 -6.09 -12.36 13.68
CA PHE A 22 -7.13 -11.33 13.65
C PHE A 22 -7.54 -10.97 12.20
N ALA A 23 -6.56 -10.79 11.32
CA ALA A 23 -6.74 -10.60 9.89
C ALA A 23 -7.57 -11.73 9.25
N GLY A 24 -7.25 -12.99 9.57
CA GLY A 24 -8.03 -14.14 9.12
C GLY A 24 -9.46 -14.18 9.69
N TRP A 25 -9.67 -13.69 10.91
CA TRP A 25 -11.00 -13.64 11.53
C TRP A 25 -11.90 -12.52 10.97
N VAL A 26 -11.30 -11.38 10.63
CA VAL A 26 -12.01 -10.20 10.08
C VAL A 26 -12.04 -10.22 8.54
N GLY A 27 -11.31 -11.14 7.91
CA GLY A 27 -11.22 -11.26 6.44
C GLY A 27 -10.37 -10.18 5.78
N VAL A 28 -9.47 -9.55 6.54
CA VAL A 28 -8.60 -8.48 6.05
C VAL A 28 -7.26 -9.09 5.67
N SER A 29 -6.94 -9.11 4.37
CA SER A 29 -5.63 -9.55 3.87
C SER A 29 -4.66 -8.38 3.70
N GLN A 30 -3.38 -8.70 3.46
CA GLN A 30 -2.41 -7.70 3.03
C GLN A 30 -2.92 -6.97 1.78
N ALA A 31 -2.67 -5.66 1.72
CA ALA A 31 -3.00 -4.81 0.58
C ALA A 31 -1.75 -4.60 -0.29
N GLU A 32 -1.91 -4.55 -1.60
CA GLU A 32 -0.82 -4.19 -2.50
C GLU A 32 -0.47 -2.71 -2.36
N TYR A 33 0.81 -2.40 -2.48
CA TYR A 33 1.26 -1.02 -2.55
C TYR A 33 0.73 -0.40 -3.83
N TYR A 34 0.28 0.86 -3.74
CA TYR A 34 0.00 1.62 -4.94
C TYR A 34 1.33 2.05 -5.55
N GLU A 35 1.78 1.31 -6.56
CA GLU A 35 2.83 1.76 -7.45
C GLU A 35 2.22 2.78 -8.41
N VAL A 36 2.81 3.98 -8.45
CA VAL A 36 2.43 4.99 -9.43
C VAL A 36 2.85 4.45 -10.79
N PRO A 37 1.94 4.30 -11.76
CA PRO A 37 2.33 3.87 -13.10
C PRO A 37 3.32 4.89 -13.68
N GLU A 38 4.46 4.42 -14.19
CA GLU A 38 5.53 5.25 -14.80
C GLU A 38 5.00 6.20 -15.89
N SER A 39 3.81 5.93 -16.44
CA SER A 39 3.08 6.79 -17.37
C SER A 39 2.70 8.18 -16.82
N GLU A 40 2.72 8.39 -15.51
CA GLU A 40 2.44 9.70 -14.88
C GLU A 40 3.71 10.39 -14.32
N GLU A 41 4.90 9.75 -14.42
CA GLU A 41 6.20 10.36 -14.10
C GLU A 41 6.79 11.18 -15.26
N GLU A 42 6.11 11.27 -16.41
CA GLU A 42 6.44 12.25 -17.43
C GLU A 42 6.01 13.65 -16.96
N THR A 43 6.89 14.23 -16.14
CA THR A 43 7.05 15.66 -15.90
C THR A 43 6.57 16.44 -17.13
N PRO A 44 5.60 17.37 -17.01
CA PRO A 44 5.08 18.08 -18.17
C PRO A 44 6.26 18.76 -18.87
N ARG A 45 6.64 18.24 -20.05
CA ARG A 45 7.71 18.82 -20.86
C ARG A 45 7.18 20.16 -21.35
N VAL A 46 7.58 21.22 -20.66
CA VAL A 46 7.30 22.60 -21.06
C VAL A 46 8.12 22.85 -22.32
N GLU A 47 7.48 22.77 -23.47
CA GLU A 47 8.01 23.38 -24.69
C GLU A 47 7.84 24.89 -24.53
N PHE A 48 8.97 25.58 -24.42
CA PHE A 48 9.07 27.04 -24.36
C PHE A 48 8.78 27.67 -25.72
#